data_AF-A0A938HN02-F1
#
_entry.id   AF-A0A938HN02-F1
#
_cell.length_a   1.000
_cell.length_b   1.000
_cell.length_c   1.000
_cell.angle_alpha   90.00
_cell.angle_beta   90.00
_cell.angle_gamma   90.00
#
_symmetry.space_group_name_H-M   'P 1'
#
loop_
_entity.id
_entity.type
_entity.pdbx_description
1 polymer ?
#
loop_
_entity_poly.entity_id
_entity_poly.type
_entity_poly.pdbx_seq_one_letter_code
_entity_poly.pdbx_strand_id
1 'polypeptide(L)'
;ELPDAEGLKTIYGASGKAIKELLLDQSLLCGIGNLYSDEILFRAGLHPKTRGKDLSPDDFAGLRDAIGQTLADALQAKEPGSPPFEVQAYGRTDELCGVCSTPIARLRLANRSAHFCPQCQPRRRSA
;
A
#
# COMPACT_ATOMS: atom_id res chain seq x y z
N GLU A 1 3.90 16.71 -8.42
CA GLU A 1 5.05 16.08 -7.72
C GLU A 1 4.52 15.22 -6.59
N LEU A 2 5.23 14.18 -6.17
CA LEU A 2 4.81 13.33 -5.06
C LEU A 2 4.92 14.12 -3.74
N PRO A 3 3.87 14.19 -2.91
CA PRO A 3 3.94 14.88 -1.62
C PRO A 3 5.01 14.25 -0.71
N ASP A 4 5.62 15.07 0.12
CA ASP A 4 6.49 14.61 1.21
C ASP A 4 5.65 13.97 2.35
N ALA A 5 6.32 13.50 3.41
CA ALA A 5 5.66 12.80 4.51
C ALA A 5 4.62 13.68 5.23
N GLU A 6 4.91 14.96 5.46
CA GLU A 6 3.96 15.89 6.10
C GLU A 6 2.79 16.24 5.14
N GLY A 7 3.05 16.32 3.84
CA GLY A 7 2.01 16.41 2.82
C GLY A 7 1.07 15.21 2.86
N LEU A 8 1.60 13.97 2.88
CA LEU A 8 0.79 12.75 2.99
C LEU A 8 -0.01 12.70 4.30
N LYS A 9 0.59 13.13 5.40
CA LYS A 9 -0.10 13.26 6.69
C LYS A 9 -1.23 14.28 6.64
N THR A 10 -1.04 15.40 5.94
CA THR A 10 -2.10 16.39 5.74
C THR A 10 -3.27 15.82 4.94
N ILE A 11 -2.97 15.01 3.91
CA ILE A 11 -3.99 14.42 3.03
C ILE A 11 -4.74 13.26 3.73
N TYR A 12 -4.03 12.39 4.44
CA TYR A 12 -4.60 11.13 4.96
C TYR A 12 -4.81 11.10 6.48
N GLY A 13 -4.03 11.86 7.25
CA GLY A 13 -3.90 11.74 8.70
C GLY A 13 -5.13 12.15 9.51
N ALA A 14 -6.09 12.87 8.93
CA ALA A 14 -7.36 13.17 9.60
C ALA A 14 -8.44 12.10 9.34
N SER A 15 -8.23 11.19 8.39
CA SER A 15 -9.28 10.32 7.89
C SER A 15 -9.50 9.07 8.72
N GLY A 16 -10.77 8.75 8.99
CA GLY A 16 -11.19 7.48 9.59
C GLY A 16 -11.24 6.31 8.61
N LYS A 17 -11.05 6.55 7.30
CA LYS A 17 -11.05 5.51 6.27
C LYS A 17 -9.75 4.70 6.28
N ALA A 18 -9.79 3.50 5.73
CA ALA A 18 -8.60 2.67 5.60
C ALA A 18 -7.59 3.28 4.61
N ILE A 19 -6.29 3.11 4.88
CA ILE A 19 -5.22 3.70 4.07
C ILE A 19 -5.26 3.21 2.62
N LYS A 20 -5.63 1.95 2.37
CA LYS A 20 -5.84 1.47 1.00
C LYS A 20 -6.97 2.20 0.29
N GLU A 21 -8.06 2.53 0.99
CA GLU A 21 -9.16 3.31 0.39
C GLU A 21 -8.70 4.73 0.03
N LEU A 22 -7.87 5.34 0.88
CA LEU A 22 -7.32 6.68 0.65
C LEU A 22 -6.33 6.70 -0.53
N LEU A 23 -5.47 5.68 -0.64
CA LEU A 23 -4.55 5.54 -1.78
C LEU A 23 -5.28 5.32 -3.10
N LEU A 24 -6.47 4.73 -3.09
CA LEU A 24 -7.28 4.51 -4.28
C LEU A 24 -8.16 5.71 -4.64
N ASP A 25 -8.28 6.68 -3.75
CA ASP A 25 -9.07 7.88 -3.97
C ASP A 25 -8.33 8.82 -4.94
N GLN A 26 -8.76 8.79 -6.20
CA GLN A 26 -8.15 9.59 -7.26
C GLN A 26 -8.30 11.11 -7.06
N SER A 27 -9.16 11.55 -6.13
CA SER A 27 -9.26 12.97 -5.76
C SER A 27 -8.16 13.41 -4.79
N LEU A 28 -7.52 12.47 -4.09
CA LEU A 28 -6.44 12.74 -3.13
C LEU A 28 -5.06 12.59 -3.77
N LEU A 29 -4.83 11.45 -4.45
CA LEU A 29 -3.60 11.18 -5.17
C LEU A 29 -3.91 10.29 -6.37
N CYS A 30 -3.81 10.85 -7.58
CA CYS A 30 -4.13 10.13 -8.80
C CYS A 30 -3.00 9.19 -9.24
N GLY A 31 -3.36 8.16 -10.02
CA GLY A 31 -2.40 7.22 -10.62
C GLY A 31 -2.09 5.99 -9.78
N ILE A 32 -2.54 5.94 -8.52
CA ILE A 32 -2.42 4.75 -7.69
C ILE A 32 -3.63 3.84 -7.88
N GLY A 33 -3.38 2.67 -8.48
CA GLY A 33 -4.37 1.61 -8.71
C GLY A 33 -4.33 0.48 -7.68
N ASN A 34 -5.09 -0.60 -7.93
CA ASN A 34 -5.20 -1.70 -6.98
C ASN A 34 -3.87 -2.45 -6.78
N LEU A 35 -3.13 -2.68 -7.86
CA LEU A 35 -1.78 -3.26 -7.83
C LEU A 35 -0.84 -2.38 -7.03
N TYR A 36 -0.69 -1.12 -7.43
CA TYR A 36 0.19 -0.16 -6.75
C TYR A 36 -0.13 -0.03 -5.26
N SER A 37 -1.42 0.12 -4.89
CA SER A 37 -1.78 0.23 -3.47
C SER A 37 -1.45 -1.01 -2.64
N ASP A 38 -1.61 -2.23 -3.17
CA ASP A 38 -1.21 -3.45 -2.45
C ASP A 38 0.31 -3.49 -2.24
N GLU A 39 1.08 -3.17 -3.28
CA GLU A 39 2.54 -3.24 -3.28
C GLU A 39 3.18 -2.12 -2.44
N ILE A 40 2.64 -0.90 -2.51
CA ILE A 40 3.05 0.23 -1.67
C ILE A 40 2.84 -0.11 -0.20
N LEU A 41 1.67 -0.65 0.16
CA LEU A 41 1.35 -0.99 1.54
C LEU A 41 2.16 -2.18 2.05
N PHE A 42 2.45 -3.15 1.18
CA PHE A 42 3.35 -4.26 1.49
C PHE A 42 4.76 -3.75 1.80
N ARG A 43 5.33 -2.91 0.91
CA ARG A 43 6.65 -2.29 1.08
C ARG A 43 6.72 -1.40 2.34
N ALA A 44 5.64 -0.68 2.64
CA ALA A 44 5.55 0.14 3.85
C ALA A 44 5.26 -0.66 5.14
N GLY A 45 5.00 -1.96 5.06
CA GLY A 45 4.63 -2.77 6.24
C GLY A 45 3.27 -2.39 6.85
N LEU A 46 2.39 -1.73 6.08
CA LEU A 46 1.12 -1.20 6.57
C LEU A 46 -0.04 -2.13 6.24
N HIS A 47 -0.82 -2.51 7.25
CA HIS A 47 -2.03 -3.29 7.04
C HIS A 47 -3.06 -2.50 6.19
N PRO A 48 -3.71 -3.09 5.17
CA PRO A 48 -4.62 -2.35 4.27
C PRO A 48 -5.75 -1.62 4.96
N LYS A 49 -6.23 -2.16 6.09
CA LYS A 49 -7.30 -1.59 6.94
C LYS A 49 -6.84 -0.59 8.00
N THR A 50 -5.55 -0.27 8.09
CA THR A 50 -5.07 0.77 9.03
C THR A 50 -5.73 2.09 8.65
N ARG A 51 -6.35 2.80 9.61
CA ARG A 51 -7.01 4.07 9.30
C ARG A 51 -5.96 5.16 9.12
N GLY A 52 -6.22 6.12 8.24
CA GLY A 52 -5.29 7.24 8.02
C GLY A 52 -4.93 7.96 9.32
N LYS A 53 -5.93 8.16 10.20
CA LYS A 53 -5.76 8.75 11.54
C LYS A 53 -5.00 7.91 12.56
N ASP A 54 -4.77 6.62 12.28
CA ASP A 54 -4.02 5.74 13.18
C ASP A 54 -2.54 5.61 12.74
N LEU A 55 -2.12 6.31 11.67
CA LEU A 55 -0.75 6.31 11.18
C LEU A 55 0.12 7.27 12.00
N SER A 56 1.31 6.80 12.36
CA SER A 56 2.35 7.60 13.00
C SER A 56 3.14 8.44 11.98
N PRO A 57 3.92 9.44 12.42
CA PRO A 57 4.83 10.18 11.54
C PRO A 57 5.80 9.26 10.77
N ASP A 58 6.32 8.21 11.43
CA ASP A 58 7.21 7.23 10.79
C ASP A 58 6.48 6.39 9.74
N ASP A 59 5.19 6.09 9.96
CA ASP A 59 4.37 5.41 8.94
C ASP A 59 4.21 6.29 7.69
N PHE A 60 4.06 7.61 7.83
CA PHE A 60 3.99 8.51 6.70
C PHE A 60 5.32 8.64 5.95
N ALA A 61 6.45 8.66 6.68
CA ALA A 61 7.77 8.63 6.07
C ALA A 61 7.98 7.34 5.27
N GLY A 62 7.69 6.18 5.88
CA GLY A 62 7.77 4.88 5.21
C GLY A 62 6.81 4.76 4.02
N LEU A 63 5.60 5.31 4.13
CA LEU A 63 4.63 5.35 3.03
C LEU A 63 5.14 6.19 1.86
N ARG A 64 5.71 7.38 2.12
CA ARG A 64 6.29 8.23 1.08
C ARG A 64 7.39 7.51 0.32
N ASP A 65 8.31 6.89 1.05
CA ASP A 65 9.42 6.16 0.45
C ASP A 65 8.92 4.96 -0.36
N ALA A 66 7.92 4.23 0.15
CA ALA A 66 7.31 3.12 -0.55
C ALA A 66 6.63 3.56 -1.86
N ILE A 67 5.85 4.66 -1.84
CA ILE A 67 5.24 5.21 -3.07
C ILE A 67 6.32 5.59 -4.08
N GLY A 68 7.34 6.33 -3.64
CA GLY A 68 8.43 6.77 -4.52
C GLY A 68 9.16 5.60 -5.18
N GLN A 69 9.52 4.58 -4.40
CA GLN A 69 10.19 3.38 -4.92
C GLN A 69 9.28 2.60 -5.88
N THR A 70 7.99 2.41 -5.55
CA THR A 70 7.10 1.60 -6.41
C THR A 70 6.84 2.30 -7.74
N LEU A 71 6.73 3.63 -7.74
CA LEU A 71 6.64 4.40 -8.98
C LEU A 71 7.96 4.38 -9.77
N ALA A 72 9.11 4.47 -9.08
CA ALA A 72 10.41 4.38 -9.74
C ALA A 72 10.62 3.01 -10.41
N ASP A 73 10.27 1.92 -9.72
CA ASP A 73 10.30 0.56 -10.29
C ASP A 73 9.41 0.46 -11.52
N ALA A 74 8.22 1.08 -11.47
CA ALA A 74 7.29 1.07 -12.58
C ALA A 74 7.77 1.85 -13.81
N LEU A 75 8.58 2.89 -13.62
CA LEU A 75 9.20 3.64 -14.72
C LEU A 75 10.34 2.85 -15.38
N GLN A 76 10.91 1.85 -14.71
CA GLN A 76 11.93 0.98 -15.27
C GLN A 76 11.35 -0.16 -16.11
N ALA A 77 10.02 -0.36 -16.08
CA ALA A 77 9.32 -1.36 -16.88
C ALA A 77 9.56 -1.12 -18.37
N LYS A 78 10.21 -2.07 -19.04
CA LYS A 78 10.58 -1.95 -20.46
C LYS A 78 9.51 -2.45 -21.42
N GLU A 79 8.55 -3.25 -20.95
CA GLU A 79 7.62 -3.97 -21.83
C GLU A 79 6.15 -3.58 -21.61
N PRO A 80 5.43 -3.17 -22.66
CA PRO A 80 3.98 -2.96 -22.60
C PRO A 80 3.25 -4.28 -22.35
N GLY A 81 2.32 -4.30 -21.39
CA GLY A 81 1.42 -5.44 -21.13
C GLY A 81 1.84 -6.38 -20.00
N SER A 82 3.06 -6.24 -19.48
CA SER A 82 3.53 -6.93 -18.27
C SER A 82 3.29 -6.07 -17.02
N PRO A 83 3.21 -6.69 -15.81
CA PRO A 83 3.27 -5.93 -14.58
C PRO A 83 4.51 -5.03 -14.61
N PRO A 84 4.40 -3.76 -14.18
CA PRO A 84 5.50 -2.82 -14.31
C PRO A 84 6.70 -3.18 -13.43
N PHE A 85 6.53 -4.09 -12.48
CA PHE A 85 7.57 -4.63 -11.62
C PHE A 85 7.12 -5.99 -11.04
N GLU A 86 8.04 -6.71 -10.41
CA GLU A 86 7.73 -7.98 -9.73
C GLU A 86 6.83 -7.75 -8.52
N VAL A 87 5.64 -8.36 -8.53
CA VAL A 87 4.65 -8.22 -7.46
C VAL A 87 4.98 -9.11 -6.26
N GLN A 88 4.93 -8.53 -5.06
CA GLN A 88 5.22 -9.23 -3.80
C GLN A 88 3.96 -9.67 -3.06
N ALA A 89 2.84 -8.96 -3.24
CA ALA A 89 1.56 -9.27 -2.59
C ALA A 89 0.39 -9.36 -3.58
N TYR A 90 0.31 -8.45 -4.56
CA TYR A 90 -0.83 -8.33 -5.45
C TYR A 90 -1.09 -9.60 -6.25
N GLY A 91 -2.31 -10.15 -6.15
CA GLY A 91 -2.72 -11.34 -6.90
C GLY A 91 -2.14 -12.66 -6.39
N ARG A 92 -1.25 -12.63 -5.39
CA ARG A 92 -0.51 -13.78 -4.87
C ARG A 92 -1.21 -14.48 -3.71
N THR A 93 -2.55 -14.50 -3.70
CA THR A 93 -3.33 -15.09 -2.58
C THR A 93 -2.92 -16.54 -2.36
N ASP A 94 -2.75 -16.95 -1.11
CA ASP A 94 -2.31 -18.28 -0.69
C ASP A 94 -0.86 -18.66 -1.08
N GLU A 95 -0.14 -17.82 -1.84
CA GLU A 95 1.29 -17.98 -2.06
C GLU A 95 2.08 -17.52 -0.83
N LEU A 96 3.28 -18.10 -0.66
CA LEU A 96 4.17 -17.73 0.44
C LEU A 96 4.76 -16.34 0.22
N CYS A 97 4.67 -15.48 1.24
CA CYS A 97 5.34 -14.19 1.25
C CYS A 97 6.85 -14.35 1.06
N GLY A 98 7.45 -13.62 0.11
CA GLY A 98 8.88 -13.67 -0.18
C GLY A 98 9.78 -13.17 0.97
N VAL A 99 9.20 -12.50 1.97
CA VAL A 99 9.94 -11.98 3.14
C VAL A 99 9.90 -12.95 4.32
N CYS A 100 8.75 -13.56 4.60
CA CYS A 100 8.53 -14.30 5.86
C CYS A 100 7.88 -15.68 5.69
N SER A 101 7.62 -16.10 4.45
CA SER A 101 6.95 -17.37 4.12
C SER A 101 5.53 -17.54 4.69
N THR A 102 4.92 -16.50 5.27
CA THR A 102 3.50 -16.57 5.65
C THR A 102 2.64 -16.42 4.40
N PRO A 103 1.59 -17.25 4.20
CA PRO A 103 0.70 -17.12 3.05
C PRO A 103 0.09 -15.71 2.95
N ILE A 104 0.09 -15.15 1.74
CA ILE A 104 -0.54 -13.86 1.45
C ILE A 104 -2.05 -14.01 1.63
N ALA A 105 -2.61 -13.17 2.50
CA ALA A 105 -4.02 -13.10 2.75
C ALA A 105 -4.69 -12.14 1.76
N ARG A 106 -5.98 -12.39 1.51
CA ARG A 106 -6.83 -11.51 0.73
C ARG A 106 -8.02 -11.07 1.58
N LEU A 107 -8.32 -9.78 1.54
CA LEU A 107 -9.56 -9.26 2.11
C LEU A 107 -10.29 -8.35 1.11
N ARG A 108 -11.58 -8.15 1.34
CA ARG A 108 -12.37 -7.19 0.58
C ARG A 108 -12.46 -5.87 1.36
N LEU A 109 -12.10 -4.77 0.71
CA LEU A 109 -12.26 -3.40 1.18
C LEU A 109 -13.21 -2.68 0.21
N ALA A 110 -14.41 -2.37 0.69
CA ALA A 110 -15.51 -1.92 -0.15
C ALA A 110 -15.70 -2.85 -1.38
N ASN A 111 -15.53 -2.33 -2.59
CA ASN A 111 -15.64 -3.09 -3.85
C ASN A 111 -14.29 -3.52 -4.45
N ARG A 112 -13.20 -3.43 -3.68
CA ARG A 112 -11.84 -3.78 -4.13
C ARG A 112 -11.23 -4.86 -3.24
N SER A 113 -10.38 -5.71 -3.82
CA SER A 113 -9.59 -6.68 -3.07
C SER A 113 -8.27 -6.07 -2.63
N ALA A 114 -7.84 -6.40 -1.42
CA ALA A 114 -6.53 -6.10 -0.88
C ALA A 114 -5.77 -7.40 -0.63
N HIS A 115 -4.57 -7.49 -1.17
CA HIS A 115 -3.64 -8.59 -0.91
C HIS A 115 -2.55 -8.08 0.02
N PHE A 116 -2.25 -8.82 1.07
CA PHE A 116 -1.32 -8.39 2.11
C PHE A 116 -0.77 -9.60 2.86
N CYS A 117 0.43 -9.46 3.43
CA CYS A 117 0.98 -10.47 4.33
C CYS A 117 0.53 -10.18 5.77
N PRO A 118 -0.17 -11.09 6.46
CA PRO A 118 -0.65 -10.85 7.82
C PRO A 118 0.49 -10.75 8.86
N GLN A 119 1.66 -11.31 8.55
CA GLN A 119 2.84 -11.24 9.42
C GLN A 119 3.66 -9.96 9.17
N CYS A 120 3.92 -9.60 7.91
CA CYS A 120 4.68 -8.37 7.58
C CYS A 120 3.85 -7.09 7.74
N GLN A 121 2.53 -7.19 7.60
CA GLN A 121 1.59 -6.07 7.72
C GLN A 121 0.59 -6.36 8.85
N PRO A 122 1.04 -6.43 10.12
CA PRO A 122 0.17 -6.78 11.23
C PRO A 122 -0.91 -5.72 11.43
N ARG A 123 -2.12 -6.15 11.79
CA ARG A 123 -3.20 -5.22 12.13
C ARG A 123 -2.85 -4.50 13.44
N ARG A 124 -2.61 -3.19 13.38
CA ARG A 124 -2.43 -2.35 14.57
C ARG A 124 -3.72 -2.43 15.40
N ARG A 125 -3.61 -2.77 16.69
CA ARG A 125 -4.73 -2.60 17.62
C ARG A 125 -4.87 -1.11 17.84
N SER A 126 -6.04 -0.55 17.53
CA SER A 126 -6.35 0.82 17.91
C SER A 126 -6.26 0.90 19.44
N ALA A 127 -5.36 1.74 19.95
CA ALA A 127 -5.37 2.10 21.37
C ALA A 127 -6.66 2.86 21.71
#